data_AF-A0A4Y3NP78-F1
#
_entry.id   AF-A0A4Y3NP78-F1
#
_cell.length_a   1.000
_cell.length_b   1.000
_cell.length_c   1.000
_cell.angle_alpha   90.00
_cell.angle_beta   90.00
_cell.angle_gamma   90.00
#
_symmetry.space_group_name_H-M   'P 1'
#
loop_
_entity.id
_entity.type
_entity.pdbx_description
1 polymer ?
#
loop_
_entity_poly.entity_id
_entity_poly.type
_entity_poly.pdbx_seq_one_letter_code
_entity_poly.pdbx_strand_id
1 'polypeptide(L)'
;MNVSILDFTSEVTTNDSLYVTVTAEGLVVAVNGKDMITLSGDYQNFLECLELADGSKSCQSIISELSQNGRNPADIHEILTFCMDENIIKTTGYSDLRRGQVSLDEYSYTKWDRQIRNFASLPEIDDQQAVTYQKNLEEAHIAILGVAVLLTSPSSSQ
;
A
#
# COMPACT_ATOMS: atom_id res chain seq x y z
N MET A 1 19.10 -13.73 1.99
CA MET A 1 18.45 -12.50 2.45
C MET A 1 18.74 -11.46 1.41
N ASN A 2 17.76 -11.12 0.56
CA ASN A 2 17.89 -9.99 -0.34
C ASN A 2 17.68 -8.74 0.52
N VAL A 3 18.76 -8.04 0.83
CA VAL A 3 18.66 -6.67 1.35
C VAL A 3 18.21 -5.84 0.17
N SER A 4 16.92 -5.52 0.08
CA SER A 4 16.45 -4.49 -0.83
C SER A 4 17.20 -3.22 -0.45
N ILE A 5 18.11 -2.78 -1.30
CA ILE A 5 18.75 -1.48 -1.18
C ILE A 5 17.59 -0.49 -1.32
N LEU A 6 17.15 0.07 -0.20
CA LEU A 6 16.11 1.09 -0.16
C LEU A 6 16.54 2.25 -1.05
N ASP A 7 15.79 2.50 -2.11
CA ASP A 7 15.97 3.69 -2.92
C ASP A 7 15.35 4.88 -2.17
N PHE A 8 16.19 5.57 -1.39
CA PHE A 8 15.79 6.75 -0.62
C PHE A 8 15.52 7.99 -1.48
N THR A 9 15.75 7.92 -2.80
CA THR A 9 15.57 9.06 -3.71
C THR A 9 14.21 9.07 -4.39
N SER A 10 13.54 7.92 -4.47
CA SER A 10 12.17 7.84 -4.94
C SER A 10 11.23 8.53 -3.96
N GLU A 11 10.26 9.27 -4.50
CA GLU A 11 9.15 9.81 -3.72
C GLU A 11 8.38 8.66 -3.05
N VAL A 12 7.71 8.92 -1.92
CA VAL A 12 6.92 7.92 -1.18
C VAL A 12 5.53 8.43 -0.80
N THR A 13 4.55 7.52 -0.82
CA THR A 13 3.17 7.71 -0.36
C THR A 13 2.78 6.65 0.67
N THR A 14 1.83 6.97 1.55
CA THR A 14 1.15 5.97 2.37
C THR A 14 0.38 4.95 1.52
N ASN A 15 0.23 3.73 2.04
CA ASN A 15 -0.57 2.67 1.42
C ASN A 15 -2.06 3.02 1.49
N ASP A 16 -2.79 2.86 0.39
CA ASP A 16 -4.24 3.13 0.30
C ASP A 16 -5.10 2.34 1.31
N SER A 17 -4.60 1.21 1.81
CA SER A 17 -5.26 0.37 2.82
C SER A 17 -4.81 0.64 4.25
N LEU A 18 -3.98 1.66 4.47
CA LEU A 18 -3.47 2.02 5.79
C LEU A 18 -4.62 2.48 6.70
N TYR A 19 -4.70 1.85 7.87
CA TYR A 19 -5.55 2.25 8.98
C TYR A 19 -4.68 2.53 10.19
N VAL A 20 -4.85 3.72 10.78
CA VAL A 20 -4.13 4.17 11.97
C VAL A 20 -5.13 4.67 12.99
N THR A 21 -5.04 4.18 14.23
CA THR A 21 -5.91 4.63 15.33
C THR A 21 -5.18 4.65 16.67
N VAL A 22 -5.50 5.64 17.50
CA VAL A 22 -4.95 5.74 18.86
C VAL A 22 -5.89 5.02 19.82
N THR A 23 -5.32 4.11 20.61
CA THR A 23 -6.04 3.33 21.63
C THR A 23 -5.42 3.57 23.01
N ALA A 24 -6.03 2.98 24.04
CA ALA A 24 -5.47 3.03 25.40
C ALA A 24 -4.12 2.31 25.52
N GLU A 25 -3.81 1.38 24.61
CA GLU A 25 -2.61 0.56 24.63
C GLU A 25 -1.47 1.16 23.78
N GLY A 26 -1.79 2.11 22.91
CA GLY A 26 -0.85 2.76 22.00
C GLY A 26 -1.45 3.06 20.62
N LEU A 27 -0.57 3.28 19.66
CA LEU A 27 -0.94 3.51 18.26
C LEU A 27 -1.09 2.16 17.54
N VAL A 28 -2.31 1.87 17.09
CA VAL A 28 -2.59 0.69 16.27
C VAL A 28 -2.45 1.06 14.80
N VAL A 29 -1.67 0.27 14.07
CA VAL A 29 -1.39 0.41 12.65
C VAL A 29 -1.75 -0.90 11.95
N ALA A 30 -2.55 -0.81 10.90
CA ALA A 30 -2.96 -1.96 10.10
C ALA A 30 -2.89 -1.63 8.60
N VAL A 31 -2.47 -2.61 7.81
CA VAL A 31 -2.40 -2.56 6.35
C VAL A 31 -2.92 -3.90 5.83
N ASN A 32 -3.63 -3.91 4.69
CA ASN A 32 -4.13 -5.16 4.12
C ASN A 32 -3.00 -6.15 3.83
N GLY A 33 -3.22 -7.41 4.20
CA GLY A 33 -2.25 -8.49 3.97
C GLY A 33 -1.08 -8.51 4.95
N LYS A 34 -1.09 -7.66 5.98
CA LYS A 34 -0.12 -7.65 7.08
C LYS A 34 -0.83 -7.85 8.42
N ASP A 35 -0.07 -8.33 9.40
CA ASP A 35 -0.55 -8.38 10.79
C ASP A 35 -0.69 -6.97 11.35
N MET A 36 -1.64 -6.80 12.27
CA MET A 36 -1.84 -5.54 12.98
C MET A 36 -0.69 -5.30 13.95
N ILE A 37 -0.18 -4.06 13.95
CA ILE A 37 0.95 -3.64 14.78
C ILE A 37 0.45 -2.66 15.83
N THR A 38 0.89 -2.82 17.08
CA THR A 38 0.64 -1.85 18.15
C THR A 38 1.95 -1.24 18.59
N LEU A 39 2.12 0.06 18.32
CA LEU A 39 3.27 0.84 18.76
C LEU A 39 2.95 1.47 20.12
N SER A 40 3.70 1.05 21.14
CA SER A 40 3.63 1.61 22.49
C SER A 40 4.66 2.73 22.67
N GLY A 41 4.32 3.78 23.42
CA GLY A 41 5.26 4.87 23.76
C GLY A 41 5.04 6.12 22.91
N ASP A 42 6.12 6.88 22.67
CA ASP A 42 6.08 8.08 21.83
C ASP A 42 6.16 7.70 20.35
N TYR A 43 5.05 7.89 19.63
CA TYR A 43 4.91 7.64 18.20
C TYR A 43 4.82 8.95 17.39
N GLN A 44 5.22 10.09 17.96
CA GLN A 44 5.13 11.38 17.28
C GLN A 44 5.99 11.42 16.01
N ASN A 45 7.23 10.93 16.07
CA ASN A 45 8.10 10.85 14.90
C ASN A 45 7.51 9.95 13.81
N PHE A 46 6.83 8.86 14.21
CA PHE A 46 6.18 7.95 13.28
C PHE A 46 5.03 8.64 12.54
N LEU A 47 4.15 9.33 13.26
CA LEU A 47 3.04 10.09 12.67
C LEU A 47 3.54 11.21 11.75
N GLU A 48 4.57 11.96 12.17
CA GLU A 48 5.19 13.00 11.33
C GLU A 48 5.77 12.42 10.03
N CYS A 49 6.37 11.23 10.07
CA CYS A 49 6.83 10.55 8.86
C CYS A 49 5.67 10.19 7.92
N LEU A 50 4.54 9.70 8.46
CA LEU A 50 3.36 9.37 7.67
C LEU A 50 2.70 10.60 7.03
N GLU A 51 2.62 11.71 7.76
CA GLU A 51 2.08 12.97 7.25
C GLU A 51 2.91 13.51 6.07
N LEU A 52 4.23 13.30 6.09
CA LEU A 52 5.13 13.75 5.03
C LEU A 52 5.21 12.76 3.84
N ALA A 53 4.73 11.53 4.01
CA ALA A 53 4.64 10.52 2.94
C ALA A 53 3.34 10.69 2.14
N ASP A 54 3.17 11.87 1.52
CA ASP A 54 2.00 12.26 0.73
C ASP A 54 2.18 12.04 -0.78
N GLY A 55 3.31 11.48 -1.18
CA GLY A 55 3.69 11.27 -2.56
C GLY A 55 4.53 12.38 -3.19
N SER A 56 4.80 13.48 -2.50
CA SER A 56 5.59 14.61 -3.01
C SER A 56 7.06 14.62 -2.55
N LYS A 57 7.41 13.78 -1.58
CA LYS A 57 8.72 13.77 -0.92
C LYS A 57 9.35 12.40 -0.99
N SER A 58 10.67 12.37 -1.22
CA SER A 58 11.48 11.16 -1.06
C SER A 58 11.78 10.90 0.40
N CYS A 59 12.14 9.66 0.76
CA CYS A 59 12.59 9.35 2.12
C CYS A 59 13.77 10.24 2.54
N GLN A 60 14.71 10.54 1.63
CA GLN A 60 15.81 11.45 1.91
C GLN A 60 15.33 12.88 2.22
N SER A 61 14.31 13.38 1.50
CA SER A 61 13.69 14.68 1.76
C SER A 61 13.02 14.72 3.13
N ILE A 62 12.27 13.66 3.48
CA ILE A 62 11.60 13.53 4.78
C ILE A 62 12.63 13.53 5.93
N ILE A 63 13.70 12.73 5.81
CA ILE A 63 14.79 12.70 6.80
C ILE A 63 15.39 14.09 6.97
N SER A 64 15.67 14.78 5.86
CA SER A 64 16.29 16.11 5.90
C SER A 64 15.40 17.16 6.57
N GLU A 65 14.10 17.14 6.28
CA GLU A 65 13.12 18.07 6.84
C GLU A 65 12.90 17.86 8.34
N LEU A 66 12.70 16.60 8.77
CA LEU A 66 12.54 16.28 10.19
C LEU A 66 13.82 16.54 10.98
N SER A 67 15.00 16.33 10.36
CA SER A 67 16.29 16.68 10.97
C SER A 67 16.44 18.19 11.18
N GLN A 68 15.97 19.01 10.23
CA GLN A 68 15.96 20.47 10.38
C GLN A 68 15.00 20.92 11.51
N ASN A 69 13.94 20.16 11.77
CA ASN A 69 13.02 20.36 12.89
C ASN A 69 13.56 19.83 14.23
N GLY A 70 14.81 19.34 14.28
CA GLY A 70 15.48 18.88 15.50
C GLY A 70 15.25 17.41 15.83
N ARG A 71 14.66 16.62 14.92
CA ARG A 71 14.56 15.16 15.08
C ARG A 71 15.91 14.49 14.76
N ASN A 72 16.18 13.34 15.36
CA ASN A 72 17.39 12.58 15.07
C ASN A 72 17.25 11.86 13.71
N PRO A 73 18.12 12.11 12.71
CA PRO A 73 18.04 11.47 11.39
C PRO A 73 18.10 9.95 11.43
N ALA A 74 18.83 9.36 12.39
CA ALA A 74 18.92 7.90 12.52
C ALA A 74 17.56 7.29 12.88
N ASP A 75 16.85 7.90 13.84
CA ASP A 75 15.54 7.43 14.28
C ASP A 75 14.51 7.57 13.14
N ILE A 76 14.56 8.68 12.39
CA ILE A 76 13.68 8.87 11.21
C ILE A 76 13.98 7.84 10.12
N HIS A 77 15.25 7.54 9.88
CA HIS A 77 15.64 6.51 8.92
C HIS A 77 15.12 5.13 9.33
N GLU A 78 15.24 4.75 10.61
CA GLU A 78 14.70 3.49 11.13
C GLU A 78 13.18 3.42 10.98
N ILE A 79 12.47 4.51 11.29
CA ILE A 79 11.01 4.60 11.12
C ILE A 79 10.61 4.41 9.66
N LEU A 80 11.25 5.12 8.72
CA LEU A 80 10.91 5.02 7.29
C LEU A 80 11.22 3.62 6.74
N THR A 81 12.33 3.01 7.18
CA THR A 81 12.69 1.63 6.84
C THR A 81 11.60 0.67 7.32
N PHE A 82 11.20 0.78 8.58
CA PHE A 82 10.11 -0.01 9.16
C PHE A 82 8.80 0.19 8.38
N CYS A 83 8.44 1.43 8.03
CA CYS A 83 7.24 1.71 7.26
C CYS A 83 7.24 1.05 5.88
N MET A 84 8.40 0.96 5.21
CA MET A 84 8.51 0.29 3.91
C MET A 84 8.45 -1.24 4.06
N ASP A 85 9.15 -1.81 5.03
CA ASP A 85 9.16 -3.25 5.30
C ASP A 85 7.76 -3.77 5.70
N GLU A 86 7.01 -2.95 6.44
CA GLU A 86 5.64 -3.25 6.85
C GLU A 86 4.58 -2.79 5.85
N ASN A 87 4.97 -2.37 4.64
CA ASN A 87 4.06 -2.01 3.57
C ASN A 87 3.12 -0.82 3.93
N ILE A 88 3.50 -0.02 4.93
CA ILE A 88 2.79 1.17 5.43
C ILE A 88 2.99 2.34 4.46
N ILE A 89 4.21 2.51 3.95
CA ILE A 89 4.53 3.45 2.86
C ILE A 89 5.10 2.70 1.65
N LYS A 90 4.89 3.27 0.46
CA LYS A 90 5.32 2.75 -0.84
C LYS A 90 5.96 3.86 -1.66
N THR A 91 6.81 3.50 -2.62
CA THR A 91 7.38 4.47 -3.56
C THR A 91 6.32 4.99 -4.55
N THR A 92 6.23 6.31 -4.76
CA THR A 92 5.24 6.97 -5.63
C THR A 92 5.49 6.86 -7.12
N GLY A 93 6.52 6.12 -7.55
CA GLY A 93 6.81 5.84 -8.97
C GLY A 93 5.62 5.30 -9.80
N TYR A 94 4.49 5.02 -9.16
CA TYR A 94 3.25 4.53 -9.76
C TYR A 94 2.10 5.53 -9.95
N SER A 95 2.01 6.62 -9.19
CA SER A 95 0.98 7.65 -9.43
C SER A 95 1.14 8.34 -10.79
N ASP A 96 2.36 8.36 -11.34
CA ASP A 96 2.64 8.86 -12.68
C ASP A 96 2.41 7.83 -13.79
N LEU A 97 2.47 6.53 -13.50
CA LEU A 97 2.01 5.46 -14.41
C LEU A 97 0.48 5.49 -14.59
N ARG A 98 -0.27 5.93 -13.56
CA ARG A 98 -1.70 6.24 -13.64
C ARG A 98 -2.04 7.31 -14.70
N ARG A 99 -1.08 8.19 -15.04
CA ARG A 99 -1.21 9.21 -16.10
C ARG A 99 -0.52 8.82 -17.41
N GLY A 100 0.55 8.03 -17.36
CA GLY A 100 1.44 7.79 -18.51
C GLY A 100 1.30 6.45 -19.21
N GLN A 101 0.90 5.37 -18.53
CA GLN A 101 0.88 4.04 -19.11
C GLN A 101 -0.17 3.13 -18.46
N VAL A 102 -1.41 3.13 -18.96
CA VAL A 102 -2.17 1.87 -18.97
C VAL A 102 -2.97 1.74 -20.25
N SER A 103 -2.53 0.84 -21.11
CA SER A 103 -3.31 0.21 -22.18
C SER A 103 -4.34 -0.77 -21.60
N LEU A 104 -5.16 -0.29 -20.69
CA LEU A 104 -6.51 -0.80 -20.44
C LEU A 104 -7.40 0.26 -21.07
N ASP A 105 -8.40 -0.14 -21.85
CA ASP A 105 -9.39 0.86 -22.25
C ASP A 105 -9.97 1.49 -20.97
N GLU A 106 -10.30 2.78 -21.04
CA GLU A 106 -10.79 3.58 -19.91
C GLU A 106 -11.97 2.91 -19.17
N TYR A 107 -12.68 2.02 -19.88
CA TYR A 107 -13.77 1.18 -19.42
C TYR A 107 -13.34 0.02 -18.49
N SER A 108 -12.29 -0.72 -18.83
CA SER A 108 -11.84 -1.87 -18.01
C SER A 108 -11.15 -1.41 -16.73
N TYR A 109 -10.47 -0.26 -16.78
CA TYR A 109 -9.90 0.34 -15.57
C TYR A 109 -11.00 0.80 -14.62
N THR A 110 -12.04 1.51 -15.10
CA THR A 110 -13.15 1.94 -14.24
C THR A 110 -13.96 0.77 -13.67
N LYS A 111 -14.12 -0.33 -14.43
CA LYS A 111 -14.80 -1.53 -13.96
C LYS A 111 -14.05 -2.24 -12.83
N TRP A 112 -12.72 -2.36 -12.94
CA TRP A 112 -11.90 -3.14 -12.01
C TRP A 112 -11.05 -2.29 -11.05
N ASP A 113 -11.21 -0.97 -11.05
CA ASP A 113 -10.42 -0.01 -10.26
C ASP A 113 -10.27 -0.46 -8.79
N ARG A 114 -11.38 -0.81 -8.14
CA ARG A 114 -11.35 -1.28 -6.75
C ARG A 114 -10.54 -2.58 -6.58
N GLN A 115 -10.63 -3.50 -7.53
CA GLN A 115 -9.91 -4.77 -7.47
C GLN A 115 -8.41 -4.56 -7.71
N ILE A 116 -8.05 -3.72 -8.68
CA ILE A 116 -6.65 -3.33 -8.94
C ILE A 116 -6.06 -2.66 -7.71
N ARG A 117 -6.78 -1.73 -7.06
CA ARG A 117 -6.34 -1.12 -5.80
C ARG A 117 -6.19 -2.13 -4.66
N ASN A 118 -7.05 -3.13 -4.59
CA ASN A 118 -6.90 -4.20 -3.60
C ASN A 118 -5.62 -5.02 -3.85
N PHE A 119 -5.29 -5.35 -5.10
CA PHE A 119 -4.00 -6.00 -5.41
C PHE A 119 -2.83 -5.11 -5.06
N ALA A 120 -2.88 -3.84 -5.47
CA ALA A 120 -1.88 -2.83 -5.14
C ALA A 120 -1.74 -2.56 -3.64
N SER A 121 -2.72 -2.91 -2.81
CA SER A 121 -2.59 -2.76 -1.36
C SER A 121 -1.71 -3.84 -0.71
N LEU A 122 -1.50 -4.97 -1.40
CA LEU A 122 -0.78 -6.12 -0.86
C LEU A 122 0.73 -5.86 -0.73
N PRO A 123 1.43 -6.60 0.16
CA PRO A 123 2.88 -6.55 0.27
C PRO A 123 3.55 -6.99 -1.02
N GLU A 124 4.68 -6.37 -1.37
CA GLU A 124 5.51 -6.70 -2.55
C GLU A 124 4.80 -6.59 -3.91
N ILE A 125 3.56 -6.09 -3.92
CA ILE A 125 2.78 -5.83 -5.12
C ILE A 125 2.71 -4.32 -5.32
N ASP A 126 3.26 -3.88 -6.44
CA ASP A 126 3.12 -2.52 -6.94
C ASP A 126 1.92 -2.40 -7.91
N ASP A 127 1.59 -1.18 -8.33
CA ASP A 127 0.40 -0.99 -9.16
C ASP A 127 0.54 -1.60 -10.58
N GLN A 128 1.76 -1.76 -11.13
CA GLN A 128 1.94 -2.45 -12.43
C GLN A 128 1.69 -3.92 -12.27
N GLN A 129 2.18 -4.52 -11.19
CA GLN A 129 1.95 -5.91 -10.87
C GLN A 129 0.45 -6.11 -10.62
N ALA A 130 -0.23 -5.19 -9.93
CA ALA A 130 -1.68 -5.19 -9.78
C ALA A 130 -2.44 -5.13 -11.12
N VAL A 131 -2.03 -4.24 -12.03
CA VAL A 131 -2.60 -4.17 -13.38
C VAL A 131 -2.30 -5.43 -14.19
N THR A 132 -1.08 -5.95 -14.10
CA THR A 132 -0.64 -7.19 -14.75
C THR A 132 -1.47 -8.37 -14.25
N TYR A 133 -1.74 -8.46 -12.95
CA TYR A 133 -2.61 -9.48 -12.39
C TYR A 133 -4.02 -9.38 -12.97
N GLN A 134 -4.58 -8.18 -13.08
CA GLN A 134 -5.89 -8.00 -13.69
C GLN A 134 -5.91 -8.42 -15.17
N LYS A 135 -4.87 -8.04 -15.94
CA LYS A 135 -4.73 -8.47 -17.35
C LYS A 135 -4.65 -9.99 -17.47
N ASN A 136 -3.87 -10.63 -16.60
CA ASN A 136 -3.76 -12.10 -16.57
C ASN A 136 -5.12 -12.76 -16.24
N LEU A 137 -5.95 -12.15 -15.39
CA LEU A 137 -7.29 -12.63 -15.11
C LEU A 137 -8.25 -12.48 -16.30
N GLU A 138 -8.12 -11.40 -17.07
CA GLU A 138 -8.94 -11.18 -18.28
C GLU A 138 -8.59 -12.16 -19.40
N GLU A 139 -7.34 -12.57 -19.50
CA GLU A 139 -6.87 -13.55 -20.48
C GLU A 139 -7.08 -15.01 -20.01
N ALA A 140 -7.31 -15.23 -18.72
CA ALA A 140 -7.49 -16.56 -18.14
C ALA A 140 -8.81 -17.23 -18.56
N HIS A 141 -8.75 -18.53 -18.81
CA HIS A 141 -9.91 -19.35 -19.11
C HIS A 141 -10.16 -20.36 -17.98
N ILE A 142 -11.34 -20.30 -17.36
CA ILE A 142 -11.72 -21.19 -16.25
C ILE A 142 -12.82 -22.14 -16.72
N ALA A 143 -12.53 -23.44 -16.78
CA ALA A 143 -13.52 -24.47 -17.07
C ALA A 143 -14.22 -24.94 -15.78
N ILE A 144 -15.54 -24.83 -15.71
CA ILE A 144 -16.34 -25.28 -14.56
C ILE A 144 -17.12 -26.54 -14.99
N LEU A 145 -16.77 -27.69 -14.41
CA LEU A 145 -17.41 -28.98 -14.71
C LEU A 145 -18.26 -29.45 -13.52
N GLY A 146 -19.58 -29.59 -13.76
CA GLY A 146 -20.55 -29.99 -12.74
C GLY A 146 -21.08 -28.82 -11.91
N VAL A 147 -22.12 -28.15 -12.39
CA VAL A 147 -22.80 -27.07 -11.64
C VAL A 147 -23.91 -27.68 -10.78
N ALA A 148 -23.53 -28.38 -9.71
CA ALA A 148 -24.46 -28.66 -8.62
C ALA A 148 -24.52 -27.40 -7.72
N VAL A 149 -25.73 -27.00 -7.32
CA VAL A 149 -26.07 -25.74 -6.64
C VAL A 149 -25.09 -25.35 -5.53
N LEU A 150 -24.08 -24.55 -5.89
CA LEU A 150 -23.22 -23.82 -4.96
C LEU A 150 -23.11 -22.33 -5.32
N LEU A 151 -23.66 -21.90 -6.47
CA LEU A 151 -23.48 -20.55 -7.02
C LEU A 151 -24.75 -19.68 -7.09
N THR A 152 -25.93 -20.18 -6.70
CA THR A 152 -27.16 -19.38 -6.70
C THR A 152 -28.05 -19.73 -5.51
N SER A 153 -27.89 -19.03 -4.40
CA SER A 153 -28.95 -18.94 -3.39
C SER A 153 -28.91 -17.56 -2.75
N PRO A 154 -29.66 -16.57 -3.29
CA PRO A 154 -30.14 -15.52 -2.42
C PRO A 154 -31.17 -16.14 -1.49
N SER A 155 -30.89 -16.11 -0.20
CA SER A 155 -31.87 -16.44 0.84
C SER A 155 -33.00 -15.41 0.80
N SER A 156 -34.13 -15.74 0.19
CA SER A 156 -35.39 -15.03 0.43
C SER A 156 -36.30 -15.91 1.29
N SER A 157 -36.18 -15.73 2.60
CA SER A 157 -37.22 -16.08 3.56
C SER A 157 -38.23 -14.94 3.58
N GLN A 158 -39.40 -15.13 2.97
CA GLN A 158 -40.74 -14.73 3.44
C GLN A 158 -41.77 -14.96 2.34
#